data_AF-A0A9X0CXD8-F1
#
_entry.id   AF-A0A9X0CXD8-F1
#
_cell.length_a   1.000
_cell.length_b   1.000
_cell.length_c   1.000
_cell.angle_alpha   90.00
_cell.angle_beta   90.00
_cell.angle_gamma   90.00
#
_symmetry.space_group_name_H-M   'P 1'
#
loop_
_entity.id
_entity.type
_entity.pdbx_description
1 polymer ?
#
loop_
_entity_poly.entity_id
_entity_poly.type
_entity_poly.pdbx_seq_one_letter_code
_entity_poly.pdbx_strand_id
1 'polypeptide(L)' 'MQLASFGPVSQFHGTWAFFAKLFVEGKGAFGLWSDHVLPWWQHKDEAHILFLKYEDLKKDLCSNVRRISEFLEKLFQKK' A
#
# COMPACT_ATOMS: atom_id res chain seq x y z
N MET A 1 9.16 18.04 18.92
CA MET A 1 8.84 16.88 18.08
C MET A 1 9.96 16.74 17.06
N GLN A 2 10.99 15.96 17.37
CA GLN A 2 12.10 15.73 16.45
C GLN A 2 11.59 14.87 15.31
N LEU A 3 11.61 15.43 14.10
CA LEU A 3 11.50 14.66 12.87
C LEU A 3 12.68 13.69 12.85
N ALA A 4 12.42 12.42 13.17
CA ALA A 4 13.40 11.37 12.97
C ALA A 4 13.75 11.38 11.48
N SER A 5 15.00 11.72 11.20
CA SER A 5 15.63 11.59 9.89
C SER A 5 15.25 10.26 9.27
N PHE A 6 14.50 10.28 8.17
CA PHE A 6 14.35 9.14 7.29
C PHE A 6 15.69 8.92 6.59
N GLY A 7 16.64 8.29 7.29
CA GLY A 7 17.73 7.59 6.63
C GLY A 7 17.16 6.60 5.61
N PRO A 8 17.96 6.10 4.65
CA PRO A 8 17.45 5.19 3.65
C PRO A 8 16.76 4.02 4.35
N VAL A 9 15.47 3.83 4.04
CA VAL A 9 14.52 2.87 4.63
C VAL A 9 15.01 1.40 4.52
N SER A 10 16.21 1.18 3.98
CA SER A 10 16.70 -0.07 3.43
C SER A 10 17.74 -0.82 4.27
N GLN A 11 18.09 -0.37 5.47
CA GLN A 11 19.18 -1.01 6.25
C GLN A 11 18.74 -1.67 7.57
N PHE A 12 17.56 -2.28 7.61
CA PHE A 12 17.23 -3.17 8.73
C PHE A 12 18.16 -4.39 8.70
N HIS A 13 19.06 -4.47 9.67
CA HIS A 13 19.93 -5.64 9.88
C HIS A 13 19.37 -6.46 11.05
N GLY A 14 18.64 -7.52 10.71
CA GLY A 14 18.03 -8.42 11.69
C GLY A 14 17.38 -9.62 11.03
N THR A 15 16.96 -10.60 11.83
CA THR A 15 16.26 -11.78 11.30
C THR A 15 14.85 -11.40 10.85
N TRP A 16 14.29 -12.19 9.93
CA TRP A 16 12.89 -12.05 9.54
C TRP A 16 11.95 -12.13 10.75
N ALA A 17 12.20 -13.04 11.68
CA ALA A 17 11.36 -13.21 12.87
C ALA A 17 11.36 -11.95 13.76
N PHE A 18 12.52 -11.31 13.91
CA PHE A 18 12.62 -10.05 14.64
C PHE A 18 11.85 -8.93 13.92
N PHE A 19 11.98 -8.83 12.59
CA PHE A 19 11.20 -7.88 11.80
C PHE A 19 9.69 -8.11 11.93
N ALA A 20 9.24 -9.36 11.77
CA ALA A 20 7.82 -9.72 11.86
C ALA A 20 7.23 -9.32 13.21
N LYS A 21 7.97 -9.52 14.32
CA LYS A 21 7.57 -9.04 15.64
C LYS A 21 7.42 -7.52 15.68
N LEU A 22 8.42 -6.77 15.18
CA LEU A 22 8.36 -5.30 15.16
C LEU A 22 7.18 -4.79 14.30
N PHE A 23 6.91 -5.45 13.17
CA PHE A 23 5.82 -5.11 12.27
C PHE A 23 4.45 -5.29 12.94
N VAL A 24 4.21 -6.44 13.57
CA VAL A 24 2.96 -6.72 14.28
C VAL A 24 2.76 -5.80 15.49
N GLU A 25 3.85 -5.40 16.16
CA GLU A 25 3.84 -4.43 17.26
C GLU A 25 3.76 -2.97 16.80
N GLY A 26 3.77 -2.69 15.49
CA GLY A 26 3.73 -1.33 14.94
C GLY A 26 4.99 -0.51 15.22
N LYS A 27 6.10 -1.16 15.56
CA LYS A 27 7.41 -0.54 15.87
C LYS A 27 8.30 -0.36 14.64
N GLY A 28 7.72 -0.52 13.45
CA GLY A 28 8.39 -0.28 12.17
C GLY A 28 8.20 1.17 11.68
N ALA A 29 8.68 1.42 10.47
CA ALA A 29 8.37 2.67 9.78
C ALA A 29 6.86 2.80 9.54
N PHE A 30 6.32 4.00 9.72
CA PHE A 30 4.92 4.34 9.49
C PHE A 30 3.88 3.65 10.42
N GLY A 31 4.32 2.98 11.49
CA GLY A 31 3.43 2.48 12.55
C GLY A 31 2.72 1.16 12.22
N LEU A 32 1.52 0.97 12.78
CA LEU A 32 0.70 -0.22 12.55
C LEU A 32 0.11 -0.21 11.13
N TRP A 33 0.25 -1.35 10.43
CA TRP A 33 -0.35 -1.53 9.10
C TRP A 33 -1.87 -1.33 9.10
N SER A 34 -2.56 -1.79 10.15
CA SER A 34 -4.02 -1.63 10.29
C SER A 34 -4.44 -0.16 10.38
N ASP A 35 -3.68 0.65 11.11
CA ASP A 35 -3.98 2.07 11.30
C ASP A 35 -3.84 2.85 9.99
N HIS A 36 -2.97 2.36 9.09
CA HIS A 36 -2.91 2.89 7.74
C HIS A 36 -4.06 2.36 6.87
N VAL A 37 -4.31 1.05 6.82
CA VAL A 37 -5.19 0.46 5.80
C VAL A 37 -6.68 0.62 6.12
N LEU A 38 -7.09 0.51 7.38
CA LEU A 38 -8.51 0.51 7.76
C LEU A 38 -9.21 1.84 7.48
N PRO A 39 -8.63 3.02 7.78
CA PRO A 39 -9.27 4.29 7.43
C PRO A 39 -9.50 4.42 5.93
N TRP A 40 -8.49 4.15 5.09
CA TRP A 40 -8.63 4.19 3.63
C TRP A 40 -9.65 3.18 3.09
N TRP A 41 -9.76 2.02 3.73
CA TRP A 41 -10.78 1.03 3.38
C TRP A 41 -12.20 1.53 3.63
N GLN A 42 -12.42 2.33 4.67
CA GLN A 42 -13.74 2.93 4.94
C GLN A 42 -14.16 3.91 3.82
N HIS A 43 -13.19 4.55 3.16
CA HIS A 43 -13.39 5.49 2.06
C HIS A 43 -13.35 4.84 0.65
N LYS A 44 -13.28 3.51 0.55
CA LYS A 44 -13.07 2.81 -0.74
C LYS A 44 -14.16 3.04 -1.80
N ASP A 45 -15.33 3.51 -1.39
CA ASP A 45 -16.50 3.74 -2.26
C ASP A 45 -16.64 5.23 -2.65
N GLU A 46 -15.71 6.09 -2.22
CA GLU A 46 -15.71 7.51 -2.60
C GLU A 46 -15.25 7.71 -4.04
N ALA A 47 -15.87 8.66 -4.75
CA ALA A 47 -15.66 8.88 -6.18
C ALA A 47 -14.21 9.18 -6.57
N HIS A 48 -13.42 9.75 -5.66
CA HIS A 48 -12.03 10.15 -5.90
C HIS A 48 -10.99 9.21 -5.26
N ILE A 49 -11.41 8.02 -4.80
CA ILE A 49 -10.53 7.02 -4.19
C ILE A 49 -10.68 5.70 -4.93
N LEU A 50 -9.57 5.20 -5.48
CA LEU A 50 -9.50 3.85 -6.05
C LEU A 50 -8.72 2.94 -5.10
N PHE A 51 -9.44 2.12 -4.34
CA PHE A 51 -8.80 1.11 -3.50
C PHE A 51 -8.45 -0.15 -4.30
N LEU A 52 -7.16 -0.50 -4.34
CA LEU A 52 -6.64 -1.68 -5.03
C LEU A 52 -5.94 -2.61 -4.03
N LYS A 53 -5.96 -3.92 -4.34
CA LYS A 53 -5.21 -4.93 -3.60
C LYS A 53 -4.14 -5.52 -4.51
N TYR A 54 -2.97 -5.77 -3.94
CA TYR A 54 -1.84 -6.34 -4.68
C TYR A 54 -2.18 -7.73 -5.25
N GLU A 55 -2.94 -8.52 -4.51
CA GLU A 55 -3.31 -9.89 -4.87
C GLU A 55 -4.24 -9.91 -6.09
N ASP A 56 -5.15 -8.94 -6.21
CA ASP A 56 -6.02 -8.80 -7.38
C ASP A 56 -5.23 -8.45 -8.64
N LEU A 57 -4.23 -7.55 -8.50
CA LEU A 57 -3.29 -7.20 -9.57
C LEU A 57 -2.46 -8.42 -10.02
N LYS A 58 -2.02 -9.25 -9.07
CA LYS A 58 -1.30 -10.49 -9.36
C LYS A 58 -2.17 -11.54 -10.05
N LYS A 59 -3.46 -11.58 -9.74
CA LYS A 59 -4.42 -12.51 -10.33
C LYS A 59 -4.83 -12.12 -11.75
N ASP A 60 -5.14 -10.85 -11.99
CA ASP A 60 -5.48 -10.33 -13.32
C ASP A 60 -5.00 -8.88 -13.46
N LEU A 61 -3.81 -8.74 -14.02
CA LEU A 61 -3.20 -7.44 -14.22
C LEU A 61 -3.95 -6.60 -15.26
N CYS A 62 -4.39 -7.20 -16.36
CA CYS A 62 -4.99 -6.46 -17.47
C CYS A 62 -6.31 -5.80 -17.08
N SER A 63 -7.18 -6.53 -16.37
CA SER A 63 -8.46 -6.00 -15.92
C SER A 63 -8.29 -4.90 -14.87
N ASN A 64 -7.33 -5.05 -13.94
CA ASN A 64 -7.07 -4.03 -12.94
C ASN A 64 -6.42 -2.77 -13.53
N VAL A 65 -5.52 -2.91 -14.52
CA VAL A 65 -4.98 -1.74 -15.24
C VAL A 65 -6.07 -1.02 -16.03
N ARG A 66 -7.00 -1.75 -16.65
CA ARG A 66 -8.18 -1.14 -17.29
C ARG A 66 -9.02 -0.37 -16.26
N ARG A 67 -9.29 -0.95 -15.09
CA ARG A 67 -10.00 -0.28 -14.00
C ARG A 67 -9.31 1.02 -13.54
N ILE A 68 -7.97 1.02 -13.44
CA ILE A 68 -7.20 2.24 -13.15
C ILE A 68 -7.40 3.29 -14.24
N SER A 69 -7.36 2.87 -15.51
CA SER A 69 -7.54 3.77 -16.65
C SER A 69 -8.94 4.39 -16.66
N GLU A 70 -9.98 3.58 -16.40
CA GLU A 70 -11.37 4.03 -16.29
C GLU A 70 -11.54 5.05 -15.15
N PHE A 71 -10.96 4.76 -13.97
CA PHE A 71 -10.97 5.68 -12.84
C PHE A 71 -10.28 7.02 -13.13
N LEU A 72 -9.20 7.00 -13.93
CA LEU A 72 -8.48 8.21 -14.34
C LEU A 72 -9.10 8.90 -15.57
N GLU A 73 -10.23 8.41 -16.07
CA GLU A 73 -10.87 8.86 -17.31
C GLU A 73 -9.91 8.87 -18.51
N LYS A 74 -9.02 7.87 -18.57
CA LYS A 74 -8.08 7.65 -19.68
C LYS A 74 -8.48 6.41 -20.46
N LEU A 75 -8.25 6.44 -21.77
CA LEU A 75 -8.43 5.26 -22.62
C LEU A 75 -7.27 4.30 -22.44
N PHE A 76 -7.54 3.08 -21.97
CA PHE A 76 -6.53 2.02 -21.97
C PHE A 76 -6.39 1.44 -23.37
N GLN A 77 -5.26 1.69 -24.01
CA GLN A 77 -4.90 1.12 -25.31
C GLN A 77 -3.74 0.13 -25.10
N LYS A 78 -3.99 -1.15 -25.34
CA LYS A 78 -2.93 -2.16 -25.35
C LYS A 78 -2.16 -2.00 -26.66
N LYS A 79 -0.87 -1.65 -26.58
CA LYS A 79 0.05 -1.74 -27.73
C LYS A 79 0.36 -3.20 -28.06
#